data_AF-A0A0N1C249-F1
#
_entry.id   AF-A0A0N1C249-F1
#
_cell.length_a   1.000
_cell.length_b   1.000
_cell.length_c   1.000
_cell.angle_alpha   90.00
_cell.angle_beta   90.00
_cell.angle_gamma   90.00
#
_symmetry.space_group_name_H-M   'P 1'
#
loop_
_entity.id
_entity.type
_entity.pdbx_description
1 polymer ?
#
loop_
_entity_poly.entity_id
_entity_poly.type
_entity_poly.pdbx_seq_one_letter_code
_entity_poly.pdbx_strand_id
1 'polypeptide(L)'
;MSKNGKGIPYEQQRNPKLPWGYWITIDTYGDPDLPLIDDNGVRWRSLRSALWKERLSMGYFDIFVFNEQLEFLLAVLVAIDRTLSTHSEAVNDLFGGDWHRGVHYSLWLEGHGLIDTGNVVPRAKLTPEGRAIMAMLMATRDPELMAKPIGLGSLATYAAIRPEPDRAAMEQAIARAEASLPPMPIAFARHTVDNAPAIVLIGPARSRIAISETIWALQFDSEHVRDLFYRWLLSRADRWEHWSNIVQRQGAQALTRHFLSLRIAEDAERTGN
;
A
#
# COMPACT_ATOMS: atom_id res chain seq x y z
N MET A 1 8.86 -24.06 -4.90
CA MET A 1 7.88 -24.27 -5.97
C MET A 1 7.22 -25.63 -5.77
N SER A 2 6.03 -25.67 -5.18
CA SER A 2 5.16 -26.85 -5.21
C SER A 2 3.89 -26.43 -5.96
N LYS A 3 3.73 -26.95 -7.18
CA LYS A 3 2.53 -26.79 -8.03
C LYS A 3 1.59 -27.97 -7.73
N ASN A 4 0.98 -28.01 -6.55
CA ASN A 4 -0.06 -29.00 -6.25
C ASN A 4 -1.39 -28.27 -6.03
N GLY A 5 -2.25 -28.27 -7.06
CA GLY A 5 -3.66 -27.85 -6.92
C GLY A 5 -4.27 -27.00 -8.05
N LYS A 6 -3.50 -26.49 -9.02
CA LYS A 6 -4.06 -25.72 -10.14
C LYS A 6 -4.76 -26.66 -11.16
N GLY A 7 -6.00 -27.05 -10.87
CA GLY A 7 -6.85 -27.72 -11.86
C GLY A 7 -8.17 -28.27 -11.33
N ILE A 8 -8.27 -28.56 -10.04
CA ILE A 8 -9.49 -29.12 -9.45
C ILE A 8 -10.23 -27.98 -8.72
N PRO A 9 -11.48 -27.66 -9.09
CA PRO A 9 -12.28 -26.64 -8.39
C PRO A 9 -12.39 -26.89 -6.89
N TYR A 10 -12.45 -25.83 -6.09
CA TYR A 10 -12.48 -25.91 -4.62
C TYR A 10 -13.61 -26.80 -4.11
N GLU A 11 -14.80 -26.68 -4.70
CA GLU A 11 -15.99 -27.46 -4.35
C GLU A 11 -15.86 -28.97 -4.62
N GLN A 12 -14.88 -29.39 -5.43
CA GLN A 12 -14.55 -30.80 -5.65
C GLN A 12 -13.54 -31.33 -4.62
N GLN A 13 -12.78 -30.44 -3.98
CA GLN A 13 -11.78 -30.80 -2.97
C GLN A 13 -12.31 -30.61 -1.54
N ARG A 14 -13.17 -29.61 -1.33
CA ARG A 14 -13.60 -29.10 -0.02
C ARG A 14 -15.09 -28.78 -0.05
N ASN A 15 -15.72 -28.79 1.13
CA ASN A 15 -17.11 -28.40 1.27
C ASN A 15 -17.25 -26.86 1.22
N PRO A 16 -17.91 -26.29 0.20
CA PRO A 16 -18.07 -24.84 0.07
C PRO A 16 -19.07 -24.23 1.06
N LYS A 17 -19.82 -25.07 1.79
CA LYS A 17 -20.75 -24.62 2.83
C LYS A 17 -20.07 -24.35 4.18
N LEU A 18 -18.80 -24.76 4.33
CA LEU A 18 -18.02 -24.55 5.54
C LEU A 18 -17.03 -23.39 5.33
N PRO A 19 -16.69 -22.64 6.39
CA PRO A 19 -15.62 -21.65 6.33
C PRO A 19 -14.31 -22.27 5.84
N TRP A 20 -13.55 -21.50 5.06
CA TRP A 20 -12.22 -21.91 4.61
C TRP A 20 -11.34 -22.28 5.81
N GLY A 21 -10.53 -23.34 5.68
CA GLY A 21 -9.66 -23.80 6.76
C GLY A 21 -10.35 -24.68 7.80
N TYR A 22 -11.59 -25.12 7.60
CA TYR A 22 -12.27 -26.05 8.52
C TYR A 22 -11.55 -27.40 8.72
N TRP A 23 -10.65 -27.76 7.80
CA TRP A 23 -9.81 -28.95 7.87
C TRP A 23 -8.53 -28.73 8.70
N ILE A 24 -8.20 -27.49 9.05
CA ILE A 24 -7.06 -27.18 9.90
C ILE A 24 -7.42 -27.49 11.34
N THR A 25 -6.57 -28.27 12.00
CA THR A 25 -6.81 -28.79 13.36
C THR A 25 -5.93 -28.08 14.38
N ILE A 26 -6.40 -28.04 15.63
CA ILE A 26 -5.60 -27.55 16.75
C ILE A 26 -4.76 -28.72 17.28
N ASP A 27 -3.44 -28.56 17.27
CA ASP A 27 -2.50 -29.48 17.89
C ASP A 27 -2.21 -29.03 19.32
N THR A 28 -2.97 -29.55 20.28
CA THR A 28 -2.86 -29.19 21.71
C THR A 28 -1.54 -29.63 22.35
N TYR A 29 -0.78 -30.50 21.70
CA TYR A 29 0.49 -31.01 22.20
C TYR A 29 1.69 -30.47 21.42
N GLY A 30 1.43 -29.61 20.44
CA GLY A 30 2.42 -29.03 19.54
C GLY A 30 3.09 -27.77 20.08
N ASP A 31 3.63 -26.98 19.16
CA ASP A 31 4.24 -25.68 19.45
C ASP A 31 3.15 -24.68 19.85
N PRO A 32 3.18 -24.10 21.07
CA PRO A 32 2.19 -23.13 21.52
C PRO A 32 2.10 -21.89 20.63
N ASP A 33 3.19 -21.50 19.96
CA ASP A 33 3.23 -20.31 19.09
C ASP A 33 2.62 -20.57 17.70
N LEU A 34 2.48 -21.85 17.33
CA LEU A 34 1.93 -22.33 16.06
C LEU A 34 0.94 -23.49 16.31
N PRO A 35 -0.19 -23.21 16.99
CA PRO A 35 -1.06 -24.26 17.52
C PRO A 35 -1.90 -24.97 16.45
N LEU A 36 -1.90 -24.48 15.21
CA LEU A 36 -2.71 -25.03 14.12
C LEU A 36 -1.87 -25.87 13.17
N ILE A 37 -2.39 -27.01 12.73
CA ILE A 37 -1.76 -27.88 11.73
C ILE A 37 -2.73 -28.20 10.58
N ASP A 38 -2.25 -28.07 9.35
CA ASP A 38 -3.02 -28.40 8.14
C ASP A 38 -2.77 -29.85 7.66
N ASP A 39 -3.51 -30.26 6.61
CA ASP A 39 -3.42 -31.60 6.02
C ASP A 39 -2.03 -31.95 5.46
N ASN A 40 -1.19 -30.95 5.20
CA ASN A 40 0.19 -31.13 4.73
C ASN A 40 1.20 -31.17 5.88
N GLY A 41 0.73 -31.08 7.13
CA GLY A 41 1.56 -31.02 8.32
C GLY A 41 2.21 -29.65 8.56
N VAL A 42 1.83 -28.61 7.82
CA VAL A 42 2.36 -27.26 8.03
C VAL A 42 1.68 -26.62 9.21
N ARG A 43 2.48 -25.97 10.06
CA ARG A 43 2.01 -25.30 11.27
C ARG A 43 1.76 -23.81 11.09
N TRP A 44 0.70 -23.32 11.71
CA TRP A 44 0.20 -21.96 11.53
C TRP A 44 -0.11 -21.30 12.88
N ARG A 45 0.15 -19.99 12.95
CA ARG A 45 -0.20 -19.18 14.13
C ARG A 45 -1.71 -18.93 14.20
N SER A 46 -2.36 -18.80 13.05
CA SER A 46 -3.80 -18.58 12.92
C SER A 46 -4.32 -18.97 11.53
N LEU A 47 -5.63 -19.20 11.40
CA LEU A 47 -6.27 -19.44 10.09
C LEU A 47 -6.01 -18.27 9.12
N ARG A 48 -5.96 -17.03 9.63
CA ARG A 48 -5.62 -15.84 8.85
C ARG A 48 -4.20 -15.89 8.31
N SER A 49 -3.23 -16.36 9.10
CA SER A 49 -1.84 -16.54 8.65
C SER A 49 -1.71 -17.63 7.58
N ALA A 50 -2.48 -18.72 7.71
CA ALA A 50 -2.54 -19.79 6.71
C ALA A 50 -3.14 -19.27 5.39
N LEU A 51 -4.25 -18.54 5.46
CA LEU A 51 -4.84 -17.90 4.28
C LEU A 51 -3.84 -16.97 3.58
N TRP A 52 -3.21 -16.07 4.34
CA TRP A 52 -2.29 -15.07 3.81
C TRP A 52 -1.08 -15.69 3.12
N LYS A 53 -0.35 -16.55 3.82
CA LYS A 53 0.91 -17.09 3.33
C LYS A 53 0.72 -18.23 2.34
N GLU A 54 -0.12 -19.21 2.68
CA GLU A 54 -0.26 -20.42 1.86
C GLU A 54 -1.18 -20.15 0.67
N ARG A 55 -2.43 -19.76 0.96
CA ARG A 55 -3.47 -19.70 -0.08
C ARG A 55 -3.36 -18.47 -0.98
N LEU A 56 -2.99 -17.32 -0.43
CA LEU A 56 -2.79 -16.09 -1.19
C LEU A 56 -1.34 -15.89 -1.63
N SER A 57 -0.43 -16.77 -1.22
CA SER A 57 1.00 -16.72 -1.57
C SER A 57 1.66 -15.37 -1.25
N MET A 58 1.24 -14.73 -0.15
CA MET A 58 1.74 -13.43 0.26
C MET A 58 3.01 -13.54 1.13
N GLY A 59 3.85 -12.51 1.05
CA GLY A 59 5.02 -12.37 1.91
C GLY A 59 4.65 -12.14 3.38
N TYR A 60 5.52 -12.56 4.29
CA TYR A 60 5.33 -12.31 5.72
C TYR A 60 5.77 -10.88 6.06
N PHE A 61 4.84 -10.07 6.54
CA PHE A 61 5.09 -8.74 7.09
C PHE A 61 4.65 -8.70 8.55
N ASP A 62 4.77 -7.52 9.16
CA ASP A 62 4.20 -7.24 10.47
C ASP A 62 2.73 -7.68 10.57
N ILE A 63 2.35 -8.17 11.76
CA ILE A 63 1.03 -8.78 12.01
C ILE A 63 -0.13 -7.81 11.79
N PHE A 64 0.10 -6.50 12.04
CA PHE A 64 -0.90 -5.47 11.82
C PHE A 64 -1.14 -5.28 10.32
N VAL A 65 -0.07 -5.29 9.52
CA VAL A 65 -0.15 -5.07 8.07
C VAL A 65 -0.98 -6.15 7.40
N PHE A 66 -0.69 -7.44 7.62
CA PHE A 66 -1.47 -8.47 6.93
C PHE A 66 -2.91 -8.56 7.46
N ASN A 67 -3.15 -8.30 8.75
CA ASN A 67 -4.52 -8.32 9.29
C ASN A 67 -5.38 -7.19 8.71
N GLU A 68 -4.81 -6.01 8.54
CA GLU A 68 -5.46 -4.90 7.85
C GLU A 68 -5.80 -5.27 6.40
N GLN A 69 -4.85 -5.86 5.66
CA GLN A 69 -5.09 -6.28 4.28
C GLN A 69 -6.18 -7.38 4.20
N LEU A 70 -6.24 -8.29 5.16
CA LEU A 70 -7.29 -9.31 5.24
C LEU A 70 -8.66 -8.72 5.62
N GLU A 71 -8.71 -7.65 6.43
CA GLU A 71 -9.97 -6.92 6.65
C GLU A 71 -10.41 -6.12 5.41
N PHE A 72 -9.46 -5.59 4.62
CA PHE A 72 -9.78 -4.97 3.35
C PHE A 72 -10.32 -6.00 2.35
N LEU A 73 -9.68 -7.17 2.25
CA LEU A 73 -10.18 -8.30 1.48
C LEU A 73 -11.61 -8.68 1.93
N LEU A 74 -11.86 -8.81 3.23
CA LEU A 74 -13.19 -9.10 3.76
C LEU A 74 -14.21 -8.04 3.33
N ALA A 75 -13.88 -6.75 3.42
CA ALA A 75 -14.76 -5.66 3.00
C ALA A 75 -15.11 -5.75 1.51
N VAL A 76 -14.13 -6.06 0.65
CA VAL A 76 -14.35 -6.25 -0.79
C VAL A 76 -15.23 -7.47 -1.07
N LEU A 77 -14.96 -8.61 -0.43
CA LEU A 77 -15.76 -9.83 -0.63
C LEU A 77 -17.23 -9.62 -0.20
N VAL A 78 -17.45 -8.97 0.94
CA VAL A 78 -18.80 -8.63 1.43
C VAL A 78 -19.51 -7.64 0.51
N ALA A 79 -18.79 -6.66 -0.06
CA ALA A 79 -19.37 -5.73 -1.02
C ALA A 79 -19.84 -6.45 -2.30
N ILE A 80 -19.03 -7.40 -2.80
CA ILE A 80 -19.38 -8.24 -3.96
C ILE A 80 -20.61 -9.12 -3.63
N ASP A 81 -20.63 -9.78 -2.48
CA ASP A 81 -21.73 -10.68 -2.09
C ASP A 81 -23.06 -9.94 -1.85
N ARG A 82 -23.00 -8.69 -1.37
CA ARG A 82 -24.20 -7.87 -1.10
C ARG A 82 -24.89 -7.35 -2.37
N THR A 83 -24.27 -7.41 -3.55
CA THR A 83 -24.86 -6.91 -4.82
C THR A 83 -25.41 -5.47 -4.71
N LEU A 84 -24.73 -4.58 -3.97
CA LEU A 84 -25.18 -3.19 -3.79
C LEU A 84 -24.59 -2.28 -4.87
N SER A 85 -25.51 -1.75 -5.69
CA SER A 85 -25.45 -0.46 -6.37
C SER A 85 -24.41 -0.24 -7.48
N THR A 86 -24.65 0.81 -8.27
CA THR A 86 -24.04 1.10 -9.58
C THR A 86 -22.51 1.09 -9.60
N HIS A 87 -21.91 0.88 -10.79
CA HIS A 87 -20.46 0.79 -11.03
C HIS A 87 -19.61 1.84 -10.33
N SER A 88 -20.12 3.08 -10.25
CA SER A 88 -19.42 4.21 -9.67
C SER A 88 -19.39 4.18 -8.14
N GLU A 89 -20.42 3.63 -7.48
CA GLU A 89 -20.54 3.64 -6.02
C GLU A 89 -19.54 2.67 -5.39
N ALA A 90 -19.47 1.43 -5.88
CA ALA A 90 -18.52 0.44 -5.36
C ALA A 90 -17.04 0.84 -5.55
N VAL A 91 -16.69 1.50 -6.66
CA VAL A 91 -15.33 1.97 -6.93
C VAL A 91 -15.00 3.23 -6.12
N ASN A 92 -15.94 4.17 -6.01
CA ASN A 92 -15.75 5.36 -5.18
C ASN A 92 -15.60 4.99 -3.71
N ASP A 93 -16.46 4.11 -3.21
CA ASP A 93 -16.44 3.69 -1.82
C ASP A 93 -15.18 2.89 -1.53
N LEU A 94 -14.94 1.74 -2.19
CA LEU A 94 -13.84 0.82 -1.82
C LEU A 94 -12.44 1.31 -2.19
N PHE A 95 -12.31 2.05 -3.30
CA PHE A 95 -11.02 2.41 -3.88
C PHE A 95 -10.79 3.93 -3.95
N GLY A 96 -11.62 4.73 -3.27
CA GLY A 96 -11.48 6.19 -3.24
C GLY A 96 -11.62 6.84 -4.62
N GLY A 97 -12.37 6.23 -5.52
CA GLY A 97 -12.56 6.69 -6.90
C GLY A 97 -11.42 6.31 -7.85
N ASP A 98 -10.38 5.62 -7.38
CA ASP A 98 -9.28 5.15 -8.24
C ASP A 98 -9.68 3.90 -9.02
N TRP A 99 -10.08 4.12 -10.27
CA TRP A 99 -10.48 3.07 -11.19
C TRP A 99 -9.37 2.07 -11.51
N HIS A 100 -8.11 2.53 -11.58
CA HIS A 100 -6.98 1.66 -11.89
C HIS A 100 -6.72 0.68 -10.76
N ARG A 101 -6.80 1.14 -9.50
CA ARG A 101 -6.73 0.26 -8.33
C ARG A 101 -7.87 -0.75 -8.31
N GLY A 102 -9.10 -0.31 -8.58
CA GLY A 102 -10.26 -1.20 -8.63
C GLY A 102 -10.12 -2.31 -9.68
N VAL A 103 -9.65 -1.96 -10.88
CA VAL A 103 -9.39 -2.93 -11.95
C VAL A 103 -8.25 -3.88 -11.59
N HIS A 104 -7.12 -3.35 -11.10
CA HIS A 104 -5.98 -4.18 -10.70
C HIS A 104 -6.36 -5.18 -9.60
N TYR A 105 -7.08 -4.73 -8.57
CA TYR A 105 -7.52 -5.60 -7.48
C TYR A 105 -8.53 -6.66 -7.97
N SER A 106 -9.39 -6.32 -8.93
CA SER A 106 -10.29 -7.29 -9.56
C SER A 106 -9.51 -8.39 -10.28
N LEU A 107 -8.51 -8.03 -11.09
CA LEU A 107 -7.66 -9.00 -11.79
C LEU A 107 -6.88 -9.88 -10.82
N TRP A 108 -6.46 -9.32 -9.68
CA TRP A 108 -5.82 -10.08 -8.60
C TRP A 108 -6.79 -11.10 -7.98
N LEU A 109 -8.03 -10.70 -7.64
CA LEU A 109 -9.06 -11.62 -7.13
C LEU A 109 -9.40 -12.73 -8.12
N GLU A 110 -9.54 -12.39 -9.40
CA GLU A 110 -9.79 -13.35 -10.48
C GLU A 110 -8.60 -14.32 -10.64
N GLY A 111 -7.37 -13.80 -10.64
CA GLY A 111 -6.15 -14.60 -10.71
C GLY A 111 -5.99 -15.57 -9.53
N HIS A 112 -6.55 -15.23 -8.36
CA HIS A 112 -6.65 -16.12 -7.21
C HIS A 112 -7.93 -16.96 -7.20
N GLY A 113 -8.82 -16.87 -8.19
CA GLY A 113 -10.05 -17.66 -8.28
C GLY A 113 -11.08 -17.33 -7.19
N LEU A 114 -11.04 -16.13 -6.63
CA LEU A 114 -11.98 -15.70 -5.59
C LEU A 114 -13.28 -15.11 -6.16
N ILE A 115 -13.20 -14.64 -7.42
CA ILE A 115 -14.33 -14.16 -8.20
C ILE A 115 -14.42 -14.88 -9.55
N ASP A 116 -15.56 -14.76 -10.21
CA ASP A 116 -15.76 -15.27 -11.57
C ASP A 116 -14.89 -14.54 -12.61
N THR A 117 -14.58 -15.25 -13.69
CA THR A 117 -13.64 -14.77 -14.72
C THR A 117 -14.25 -13.70 -15.61
N GLY A 118 -13.45 -12.72 -16.03
CA GLY A 118 -13.85 -11.68 -16.97
C GLY A 118 -14.73 -10.58 -16.38
N ASN A 119 -14.91 -10.56 -15.05
CA ASN A 119 -15.67 -9.53 -14.36
C ASN A 119 -14.80 -8.71 -13.41
N VAL A 120 -15.10 -7.43 -13.32
CA VAL A 120 -14.54 -6.51 -12.31
C VAL A 120 -15.44 -6.48 -11.08
N VAL A 121 -14.90 -6.13 -9.92
CA VAL A 121 -15.60 -6.10 -8.60
C VAL A 121 -17.06 -5.61 -8.67
N PRO A 122 -17.42 -4.52 -9.39
CA PRO A 122 -18.82 -4.09 -9.49
C PRO A 122 -19.80 -5.05 -10.22
N ARG A 123 -19.30 -6.04 -10.97
CA ARG A 123 -20.09 -7.05 -11.70
C ARG A 123 -19.71 -8.49 -11.33
N ALA A 124 -18.68 -8.65 -10.53
CA ALA A 124 -18.14 -9.94 -10.16
C ALA A 124 -19.12 -10.72 -9.27
N LYS A 125 -19.02 -12.04 -9.31
CA LYS A 125 -19.65 -12.93 -8.33
C LYS A 125 -18.58 -13.71 -7.60
N LEU A 126 -18.78 -13.90 -6.29
CA LEU A 126 -17.89 -14.75 -5.52
C LEU A 126 -17.97 -16.21 -6.01
N THR A 127 -16.80 -16.82 -6.16
CA THR A 127 -16.68 -18.27 -6.33
C THR A 127 -17.06 -19.00 -5.03
N PRO A 128 -17.28 -20.33 -5.07
CA PRO A 128 -17.51 -21.11 -3.85
C PRO A 128 -16.38 -20.93 -2.82
N GLU A 129 -15.13 -20.87 -3.28
CA GLU A 129 -13.99 -20.60 -2.41
C GLU A 129 -13.98 -19.17 -1.88
N GLY A 130 -14.28 -18.17 -2.71
CA GLY A 130 -14.39 -16.77 -2.28
C GLY A 130 -15.40 -16.60 -1.14
N ARG A 131 -16.55 -17.29 -1.21
CA ARG A 131 -17.53 -17.32 -0.10
C ARG A 131 -17.01 -18.03 1.14
N ALA A 132 -16.33 -19.17 0.99
CA ALA A 132 -15.76 -19.89 2.13
C ALA A 132 -14.70 -19.03 2.85
N ILE A 133 -13.87 -18.31 2.10
CA ILE A 133 -12.88 -17.37 2.63
C ILE A 133 -13.56 -16.20 3.32
N MET A 134 -14.61 -15.62 2.70
CA MET A 134 -15.39 -14.56 3.33
C MET A 134 -15.96 -15.02 4.69
N ALA A 135 -16.56 -16.21 4.76
CA ALA A 135 -17.09 -16.77 6.00
C ALA A 135 -16.00 -17.00 7.06
N MET A 136 -14.82 -17.49 6.66
CA MET A 136 -13.68 -17.64 7.57
C MET A 136 -13.20 -16.29 8.10
N LEU A 137 -13.06 -15.30 7.23
CA LEU A 137 -12.62 -13.96 7.62
C LEU A 137 -13.60 -13.31 8.57
N MET A 138 -14.91 -13.46 8.34
CA MET A 138 -15.96 -13.01 9.26
C MET A 138 -15.86 -13.68 10.63
N ALA A 139 -15.62 -15.00 10.68
CA ALA A 139 -15.53 -15.76 11.92
C ALA A 139 -14.22 -15.52 12.71
N THR A 140 -13.17 -15.06 12.03
CA THR A 140 -11.84 -14.83 12.62
C THR A 140 -11.48 -13.35 12.74
N ARG A 141 -12.46 -12.44 12.62
CA ARG A 141 -12.23 -11.01 12.86
C ARG A 141 -11.72 -10.79 14.27
N ASP A 142 -10.92 -9.74 14.41
CA ASP A 142 -10.54 -9.22 15.72
C ASP A 142 -11.81 -8.96 16.57
N PRO A 143 -11.86 -9.40 17.84
CA PRO A 143 -13.00 -9.17 18.72
C PRO A 143 -13.44 -7.69 18.79
N GLU A 144 -12.50 -6.74 18.75
CA GLU A 144 -12.81 -5.30 18.76
C GLU A 144 -13.47 -4.84 17.46
N LEU A 145 -13.20 -5.52 16.35
CA LEU A 145 -13.78 -5.24 15.05
C LEU A 145 -15.09 -5.98 14.81
N MET A 146 -15.32 -7.12 15.45
CA MET A 146 -16.59 -7.86 15.36
C MET A 146 -17.79 -7.00 15.74
N ALA A 147 -17.63 -6.08 16.69
CA ALA A 147 -18.67 -5.12 17.09
C ALA A 147 -18.96 -4.05 16.03
N LYS A 148 -18.07 -3.85 15.05
CA LYS A 148 -18.18 -2.83 14.00
C LYS A 148 -18.73 -3.43 12.70
N PRO A 149 -19.55 -2.68 11.94
CA PRO A 149 -19.97 -3.10 10.61
C PRO A 149 -18.78 -3.46 9.72
N ILE A 150 -18.91 -4.52 8.92
CA ILE A 150 -17.93 -4.88 7.90
C ILE A 150 -18.00 -3.85 6.76
N GLY A 151 -16.87 -3.25 6.43
CA GLY A 151 -16.71 -2.23 5.38
C GLY A 151 -15.44 -1.41 5.61
N LEU A 152 -15.18 -0.40 4.78
CA LEU A 152 -13.98 0.43 4.95
C LEU A 152 -13.91 1.13 6.32
N GLY A 153 -15.05 1.43 6.93
CA GLY A 153 -15.09 1.99 8.28
C GLY A 153 -14.39 1.12 9.34
N SER A 154 -14.31 -0.21 9.16
CA SER A 154 -13.55 -1.06 10.09
C SER A 154 -12.03 -0.90 9.92
N LEU A 155 -11.55 -0.51 8.73
CA LEU A 155 -10.13 -0.25 8.46
C LEU A 155 -9.62 1.03 9.14
N ALA A 156 -10.50 1.97 9.47
CA ALA A 156 -10.14 3.16 10.25
C ALA A 156 -9.50 2.78 11.60
N THR A 157 -9.87 1.63 12.17
CA THR A 157 -9.25 1.10 13.39
C THR A 157 -7.77 0.76 13.17
N TYR A 158 -7.42 0.13 12.06
CA TYR A 158 -6.02 -0.14 11.73
C TYR A 158 -5.29 1.14 11.34
N ALA A 159 -5.94 2.06 10.63
CA ALA A 159 -5.35 3.36 10.31
C ALA A 159 -4.97 4.14 11.59
N ALA A 160 -5.76 4.03 12.65
CA ALA A 160 -5.47 4.65 13.95
C ALA A 160 -4.37 3.94 14.75
N ILE A 161 -4.11 2.65 14.49
CA ILE A 161 -3.08 1.83 15.16
C ILE A 161 -1.79 1.75 14.35
N ARG A 162 -1.84 2.05 13.03
CA ARG A 162 -0.64 2.25 12.23
C ARG A 162 0.23 3.25 12.97
N PRO A 163 1.52 2.97 13.17
CA PRO A 163 2.42 3.96 13.71
C PRO A 163 2.26 5.20 12.85
N GLU A 164 1.69 6.27 13.43
CA GLU A 164 1.69 7.55 12.73
C GLU A 164 3.15 7.83 12.38
N PRO A 165 3.44 8.24 11.14
CA PRO A 165 4.78 8.68 10.82
C PRO A 165 5.14 9.74 11.85
N ASP A 166 6.19 9.51 12.65
CA ASP A 166 6.53 10.41 13.75
C ASP A 166 6.86 11.80 13.17
N ARG A 167 5.82 12.65 13.11
CA ARG A 167 5.87 13.96 12.47
C ARG A 167 6.85 14.84 13.22
N ALA A 168 6.90 14.71 14.55
CA ALA A 168 7.82 15.45 15.39
C ALA A 168 9.27 15.03 15.13
N ALA A 169 9.57 13.73 15.08
CA ALA A 169 10.92 13.27 14.74
C ALA A 169 11.31 13.60 13.30
N MET A 170 10.37 13.52 12.34
CA MET A 170 10.62 13.92 10.96
C MET A 170 10.93 15.41 10.87
N GLU A 171 10.13 16.26 11.51
CA GLU A 171 10.34 17.71 11.55
C GLU A 171 11.67 18.05 12.22
N GLN A 172 12.00 17.40 13.35
CA GLN A 172 13.30 17.58 14.01
C GLN A 172 14.47 17.14 13.12
N ALA A 173 14.34 16.04 12.38
CA ALA A 173 15.37 15.57 11.46
C ALA A 173 15.57 16.55 10.29
N ILE A 174 14.46 17.08 9.74
CA ILE A 174 14.50 18.11 8.69
C ILE A 174 15.15 19.39 9.22
N ALA A 175 14.69 19.90 10.36
CA ALA A 175 15.22 21.13 10.96
C ALA A 175 16.72 21.03 11.26
N ARG A 176 17.20 19.88 11.77
CA ARG A 176 18.64 19.62 11.98
C ARG A 176 19.41 19.61 10.67
N ALA A 177 18.87 18.99 9.62
CA ALA A 177 19.51 18.96 8.31
C ALA A 177 19.55 20.35 7.67
N GLU A 178 18.45 21.11 7.72
CA GLU A 178 18.39 22.51 7.25
C GLU A 178 19.38 23.40 7.98
N ALA A 179 19.48 23.30 9.31
CA ALA A 179 20.43 24.06 10.11
C ALA A 179 21.91 23.72 9.81
N SER A 180 22.18 22.54 9.26
CA SER A 180 23.54 22.12 8.86
C SER A 180 23.96 22.62 7.48
N LEU A 181 23.03 23.19 6.70
CA LEU A 181 23.33 23.69 5.37
C LEU A 181 24.14 25.00 5.44
N PRO A 182 25.19 25.15 4.61
CA PRO A 182 25.81 26.45 4.43
C PRO A 182 24.83 27.43 3.76
N PRO A 183 25.08 28.75 3.81
CA PRO A 183 24.35 29.71 2.99
C PRO A 183 24.49 29.35 1.51
N MET A 184 23.38 28.94 0.88
CA MET A 184 23.38 28.44 -0.49
C MET A 184 22.63 29.42 -1.39
N PRO A 185 23.21 29.84 -2.53
CA PRO A 185 22.51 30.68 -3.50
C PRO A 185 21.37 29.94 -4.21
N ILE A 186 21.33 28.61 -4.08
CA ILE A 186 20.38 27.70 -4.69
C ILE A 186 19.90 26.75 -3.60
N ALA A 187 18.58 26.71 -3.38
CA ALA A 187 18.01 25.94 -2.29
C ALA A 187 16.70 25.28 -2.68
N PHE A 188 16.54 24.01 -2.31
CA PHE A 188 15.21 23.43 -2.22
C PHE A 188 14.54 23.88 -0.93
N ALA A 189 13.24 24.15 -0.99
CA ALA A 189 12.45 24.52 0.17
C ALA A 189 11.07 23.85 0.11
N ARG A 190 10.52 23.55 1.30
CA ARG A 190 9.11 23.19 1.45
C ARG A 190 8.24 24.41 1.18
N HIS A 191 7.16 24.23 0.43
CA HIS A 191 6.20 25.29 0.11
C HIS A 191 4.77 24.72 0.05
N THR A 192 3.80 25.61 -0.15
CA THR A 192 2.42 25.27 -0.49
C THR A 192 2.05 25.96 -1.80
N VAL A 193 1.56 25.22 -2.80
CA VAL A 193 1.09 25.77 -4.09
C VAL A 193 -0.36 25.34 -4.25
N ASP A 194 -1.27 26.31 -4.39
CA ASP A 194 -2.72 26.06 -4.50
C ASP A 194 -3.28 25.16 -3.38
N ASN A 195 -2.87 25.44 -2.14
CA ASN A 195 -3.22 24.66 -0.94
C ASN A 195 -2.74 23.20 -0.96
N ALA A 196 -1.92 22.80 -1.94
CA ALA A 196 -1.26 21.51 -1.98
C ALA A 196 0.19 21.61 -1.49
N PRO A 197 0.67 20.63 -0.71
CA PRO A 197 2.05 20.59 -0.25
C PRO A 197 3.00 20.42 -1.44
N ALA A 198 4.05 21.25 -1.48
CA ALA A 198 4.97 21.31 -2.60
C ALA A 198 6.42 21.44 -2.14
N ILE A 199 7.36 21.12 -3.02
CA ILE A 199 8.77 21.49 -2.89
C ILE A 199 9.13 22.38 -4.07
N VAL A 200 9.84 23.46 -3.80
CA VAL A 200 10.33 24.41 -4.80
C VAL A 200 11.85 24.41 -4.81
N LEU A 201 12.44 24.62 -5.98
CA LEU A 201 13.85 24.98 -6.13
C LEU A 201 13.93 26.48 -6.39
N ILE A 202 14.59 27.17 -5.48
CA ILE A 202 14.84 28.60 -5.56
C ILE A 202 16.27 28.79 -6.08
N GLY A 203 16.43 29.61 -7.11
CA GLY A 203 17.72 29.95 -7.67
C GLY A 203 17.78 31.42 -8.11
N PRO A 204 18.93 31.89 -8.60
CA PRO A 204 19.07 33.26 -9.08
C PRO A 204 18.15 33.49 -10.27
N ALA A 205 17.39 34.59 -10.23
CA ALA A 205 16.54 34.97 -11.33
C ALA A 205 17.35 35.48 -12.52
N ARG A 206 16.83 35.30 -13.73
CA ARG A 206 17.38 35.95 -14.94
C ARG A 206 17.00 37.43 -15.02
N SER A 207 17.37 38.20 -14.00
CA SER A 207 17.09 39.63 -13.87
C SER A 207 18.39 40.46 -13.78
N ARG A 208 18.32 41.74 -14.15
CA ARG A 208 19.42 42.71 -13.95
C ARG A 208 19.60 43.11 -12.47
N ILE A 209 18.64 42.72 -11.62
CA ILE A 209 18.66 42.92 -10.17
C ILE A 209 18.85 41.55 -9.53
N ALA A 210 19.70 41.45 -8.51
CA ALA A 210 19.93 40.22 -7.76
C ALA A 210 18.68 39.85 -6.93
N ILE A 211 17.76 39.12 -7.58
CA ILE A 211 16.58 38.52 -6.96
C ILE A 211 16.59 37.01 -7.20
N SER A 212 15.99 36.25 -6.30
CA SER A 212 15.80 34.81 -6.47
C SER A 212 14.42 34.52 -7.05
N GLU A 213 14.31 33.50 -7.90
CA GLU A 213 13.05 33.01 -8.44
C GLU A 213 12.89 31.51 -8.22
N THR A 214 11.65 31.04 -8.23
CA THR A 214 11.36 29.61 -8.27
C THR A 214 11.61 29.10 -9.68
N ILE A 215 12.62 28.26 -9.85
CA ILE A 215 13.02 27.69 -11.16
C ILE A 215 12.45 26.29 -11.39
N TRP A 216 11.95 25.64 -10.33
CA TRP A 216 11.28 24.34 -10.39
C TRP A 216 10.33 24.16 -9.20
N ALA A 217 9.23 23.45 -9.41
CA ALA A 217 8.29 23.09 -8.35
C ALA A 217 7.68 21.71 -8.60
N LEU A 218 7.35 21.01 -7.52
CA LEU A 218 6.62 19.74 -7.55
C LEU A 218 5.61 19.69 -6.40
N GLN A 219 4.35 19.41 -6.74
CA GLN A 219 3.26 19.21 -5.78
C GLN A 219 3.14 17.74 -5.38
N PHE A 220 2.60 17.50 -4.19
CA PHE A 220 2.40 16.19 -3.59
C PHE A 220 0.99 16.07 -3.01
N ASP A 221 0.50 14.84 -2.92
CA ASP A 221 -0.84 14.54 -2.37
C ASP A 221 -0.92 14.72 -0.85
N SER A 222 0.21 14.71 -0.14
CA SER A 222 0.27 14.92 1.31
C SER A 222 1.60 15.49 1.77
N GLU A 223 1.59 16.15 2.94
CA GLU A 223 2.81 16.67 3.57
C GLU A 223 3.80 15.56 3.91
N HIS A 224 3.31 14.37 4.28
CA HIS A 224 4.17 13.26 4.63
C HIS A 224 5.03 12.80 3.45
N VAL A 225 4.41 12.63 2.27
CA VAL A 225 5.13 12.25 1.04
C VAL A 225 6.09 13.35 0.60
N ARG A 226 5.66 14.62 0.68
CA ARG A 226 6.54 15.78 0.46
C ARG A 226 7.77 15.71 1.37
N ASP A 227 7.59 15.53 2.66
CA ASP A 227 8.67 15.59 3.65
C ASP A 227 9.67 14.43 3.49
N LEU A 228 9.21 13.24 3.08
CA LEU A 228 10.10 12.13 2.72
C LEU A 228 10.99 12.47 1.52
N PHE A 229 10.41 13.03 0.46
CA PHE A 229 11.19 13.46 -0.71
C PHE A 229 12.12 14.62 -0.37
N TYR A 230 11.67 15.59 0.44
CA TYR A 230 12.49 16.71 0.87
C TYR A 230 13.70 16.26 1.69
N ARG A 231 13.52 15.30 2.61
CA ARG A 231 14.63 14.72 3.37
C ARG A 231 15.62 14.00 2.46
N TRP A 232 15.15 13.30 1.43
CA TRP A 232 16.02 12.70 0.41
C TRP A 232 16.86 13.76 -0.32
N LEU A 233 16.27 14.92 -0.64
CA LEU A 233 17.00 16.07 -1.22
C LEU A 233 18.04 16.64 -0.26
N LEU A 234 17.69 16.84 1.02
CA LEU A 234 18.59 17.38 2.04
C LEU A 234 19.84 16.53 2.24
N SER A 235 19.70 15.20 2.20
CA SER A 235 20.85 14.28 2.27
C SER A 235 21.79 14.32 1.05
N ARG A 236 21.43 15.07 0.00
CA ARG A 236 22.17 15.27 -1.25
C ARG A 236 22.36 16.77 -1.55
N ALA A 237 22.46 17.59 -0.49
CA ALA A 237 22.62 19.04 -0.61
C ALA A 237 23.84 19.45 -1.45
N ASP A 238 24.90 18.63 -1.42
CA ASP A 238 26.11 18.77 -2.25
C ASP A 238 25.81 18.78 -3.77
N ARG A 239 24.67 18.25 -4.21
CA ARG A 239 24.30 18.12 -5.62
C ARG A 239 23.35 19.20 -6.12
N TRP A 240 22.87 20.09 -5.25
CA TRP A 240 21.82 21.05 -5.60
C TRP A 240 22.22 22.02 -6.70
N GLU A 241 23.48 22.47 -6.72
CA GLU A 241 24.01 23.31 -7.79
C GLU A 241 24.01 22.55 -9.14
N HIS A 242 24.45 21.30 -9.17
CA HIS A 242 24.37 20.48 -10.38
C HIS A 242 22.94 20.32 -10.88
N TRP A 243 21.99 20.08 -9.97
CA TRP A 243 20.58 19.95 -10.31
C TRP A 243 19.95 21.25 -10.83
N SER A 244 20.32 22.41 -10.28
CA SER A 244 19.90 23.69 -10.87
C SER A 244 20.44 23.91 -12.28
N ASN A 245 21.66 23.44 -12.58
CA ASN A 245 22.23 23.53 -13.92
C ASN A 245 21.43 22.70 -14.93
N ILE A 246 20.85 21.58 -14.52
CA ILE A 246 19.92 20.79 -15.35
C ILE A 246 18.70 21.65 -15.70
N VAL A 247 18.09 22.32 -14.71
CA VAL A 247 16.94 23.21 -14.94
C VAL A 247 17.31 24.36 -15.87
N GLN A 248 18.45 25.01 -15.65
CA GLN A 248 18.86 26.15 -16.45
C GLN A 248 19.15 25.79 -17.92
N ARG A 249 19.70 24.60 -18.18
CA ARG A 249 20.09 24.14 -19.52
C ARG A 249 18.96 23.42 -20.27
N GLN A 250 18.13 22.68 -19.55
CA GLN A 250 17.18 21.72 -20.14
C GLN A 250 15.74 21.91 -19.66
N GLY A 251 15.49 22.87 -18.76
CA GLY A 251 14.17 23.19 -18.22
C GLY A 251 13.76 22.34 -17.02
N ALA A 252 12.69 22.77 -16.35
CA ALA A 252 12.18 22.16 -15.12
C ALA A 252 11.83 20.65 -15.28
N GLN A 253 11.23 20.27 -16.41
CA GLN A 253 10.85 18.87 -16.68
C GLN A 253 12.05 17.92 -16.75
N ALA A 254 13.22 18.41 -17.16
CA ALA A 254 14.44 17.60 -17.20
C ALA A 254 14.90 17.22 -15.79
N LEU A 255 14.76 18.12 -14.82
CA LEU A 255 15.08 17.83 -13.42
C LEU A 255 14.13 16.78 -12.82
N THR A 256 12.83 16.87 -13.09
CA THR A 256 11.86 15.85 -12.62
C THR A 256 12.20 14.47 -13.17
N ARG A 257 12.53 14.36 -14.47
CA ARG A 257 12.97 13.09 -15.08
C ARG A 257 14.29 12.59 -14.48
N HIS A 258 15.21 13.50 -14.16
CA HIS A 258 16.46 13.14 -13.50
C HIS A 258 16.22 12.54 -12.11
N PHE A 259 15.34 13.14 -11.30
CA PHE A 259 14.96 12.59 -10.00
C PHE A 259 14.32 11.21 -10.11
N LEU A 260 13.40 11.01 -11.07
CA LEU A 260 12.80 9.71 -11.32
C LEU A 260 13.87 8.66 -11.67
N SER A 261 14.82 9.03 -12.54
CA SER A 261 15.92 8.14 -12.94
C SER A 261 16.82 7.77 -11.76
N LEU A 262 17.15 8.74 -10.89
CA LEU A 262 17.92 8.48 -9.67
C LEU A 262 17.20 7.52 -8.72
N ARG A 263 15.89 7.71 -8.50
CA ARG A 263 15.11 6.82 -7.62
C ARG A 263 15.01 5.40 -8.20
N ILE A 264 14.82 5.26 -9.51
CA ILE A 264 14.82 3.95 -10.19
C ILE A 264 16.19 3.26 -10.02
N ALA A 265 17.29 3.99 -10.22
CA ALA A 265 18.64 3.43 -10.04
C ALA A 265 18.90 3.00 -8.59
N GLU A 266 18.59 3.86 -7.62
CA GLU A 266 18.75 3.53 -6.18
C GLU A 266 17.91 2.32 -5.76
N ASP A 267 16.66 2.24 -6.23
CA ASP A 267 15.78 1.13 -5.89
C ASP A 267 16.26 -0.18 -6.58
N ALA A 268 16.78 -0.11 -7.81
CA ALA A 268 17.39 -1.25 -8.49
C ALA A 268 18.65 -1.77 -7.78
N GLU A 269 19.55 -0.87 -7.35
CA GLU A 269 20.76 -1.22 -6.59
C GLU A 269 20.40 -1.83 -5.22
N ARG A 270 19.35 -1.32 -4.55
CA ARG A 270 18.90 -1.88 -3.27
C ARG A 270 18.23 -3.25 -3.40
N THR A 271 17.61 -3.53 -4.54
CA THR A 271 16.89 -4.79 -4.78
C THR A 271 17.78 -5.90 -5.37
N GLY A 272 19.07 -5.63 -5.55
CA GLY A 272 20.07 -6.67 -5.84
C GLY A 272 20.07 -7.12 -7.30
N ASN A 273 20.13 -6.14 -8.22
CA ASN A 273 21.00 -6.29 -9.38
C ASN A 273 22.41 -5.78 -9.03
#